data_AF-A0A5Q4H302-F1
#
_entry.id   AF-A0A5Q4H302-F1
#
_cell.length_a   1.000
_cell.length_b   1.000
_cell.length_c   1.000
_cell.angle_alpha   90.00
_cell.angle_beta   90.00
_cell.angle_gamma   90.00
#
_symmetry.space_group_name_H-M   'P 1'
#
loop_
_entity.id
_entity.type
_entity.pdbx_description
1 polymer ?
#
loop_
_entity_poly.entity_id
_entity_poly.type
_entity_poly.pdbx_seq_one_letter_code
_entity_poly.pdbx_strand_id
1 'polypeptide(L)'
;MMPTHDEVFEKVRTALVDALGVDDDEVTPESTMVGDLGAESIDFLDIVFRLEKAFGIEIPRAELFPDDVLTSAEYVQDGKVTEAGLVELEKRMPFADLSKFKENPAVQEFGNMLTVDDLCRYVVSKVGAS
;
A
#
# COMPACT_ATOMS: atom_id res chain seq x y z
N MET A 1 -0.92 7.06 24.42
CA MET A 1 -0.31 8.08 23.55
C MET A 1 -0.50 7.57 22.14
N MET A 2 -1.13 8.34 21.25
CA MET A 2 -1.15 7.96 19.83
C MET A 2 0.27 8.14 19.29
N PRO A 3 0.85 7.13 18.61
CA PRO A 3 2.16 7.30 18.01
C PRO A 3 2.11 8.42 16.97
N THR A 4 3.14 9.26 16.92
CA THR A 4 3.23 10.31 15.90
C THR A 4 3.54 9.69 14.52
N HIS A 5 3.29 10.45 13.45
CA HIS A 5 3.60 10.02 12.09
C HIS A 5 5.05 9.54 11.96
N ASP A 6 6.00 10.29 12.56
CA ASP A 6 7.42 9.96 12.54
C ASP A 6 7.73 8.63 13.26
N GLU A 7 7.06 8.35 14.39
CA GLU A 7 7.22 7.08 15.10
C GLU A 7 6.66 5.89 14.30
N VAL A 8 5.57 6.11 13.56
CA VAL A 8 5.02 5.11 12.64
C VAL A 8 5.97 4.90 11.46
N PHE A 9 6.47 5.98 10.87
CA PHE A 9 7.39 5.92 9.73
C PHE A 9 8.65 5.11 10.04
N GLU A 10 9.30 5.33 11.19
CA GLU A 10 10.51 4.56 11.54
C GLU A 10 10.25 3.04 11.64
N LYS A 11 9.09 2.65 12.18
CA LYS A 11 8.69 1.25 12.27
C LYS A 11 8.28 0.67 10.92
N VAL A 12 7.56 1.44 10.11
CA VAL A 12 7.20 1.06 8.74
C VAL A 12 8.47 0.89 7.91
N ARG A 13 9.40 1.84 7.97
CA ARG A 13 10.71 1.78 7.31
C ARG A 13 11.45 0.51 7.66
N THR A 14 11.55 0.18 8.95
CA THR A 14 12.17 -1.08 9.41
C THR A 14 11.46 -2.31 8.82
N ALA A 15 10.12 -2.32 8.81
CA ALA A 15 9.35 -3.42 8.25
C ALA A 15 9.56 -3.58 6.74
N LEU A 16 9.68 -2.46 6.00
CA LEU A 16 9.93 -2.44 4.56
C LEU A 16 11.34 -2.91 4.21
N VAL A 17 12.36 -2.39 4.91
CA VAL A 17 13.76 -2.83 4.78
C VAL A 17 13.87 -4.33 4.98
N ASP A 18 13.26 -4.87 6.04
CA ASP A 18 13.33 -6.29 6.31
C ASP A 18 12.49 -7.15 5.35
N ALA A 19 11.41 -6.62 4.78
CA ALA A 19 10.54 -7.34 3.86
C ALA A 19 11.12 -7.39 2.45
N LEU A 20 11.60 -6.24 1.97
CA LEU A 20 12.06 -6.05 0.60
C LEU A 20 13.58 -6.27 0.45
N GLY A 21 14.32 -6.25 1.55
CA GLY A 21 15.78 -6.37 1.53
C GLY A 21 16.48 -5.15 0.90
N VAL A 22 15.82 -3.99 0.94
CA VAL A 22 16.32 -2.69 0.48
C VAL A 22 17.06 -1.94 1.60
N ASP A 23 17.88 -0.97 1.25
CA ASP A 23 18.57 -0.17 2.25
C ASP A 23 17.63 0.87 2.90
N ASP A 24 17.95 1.28 4.12
CA ASP A 24 17.10 2.17 4.91
C ASP A 24 17.03 3.61 4.38
N ASP A 25 17.98 3.99 3.53
CA ASP A 25 18.03 5.25 2.79
C ASP A 25 17.20 5.23 1.50
N GLU A 26 16.90 4.06 0.94
CA GLU A 26 16.00 3.91 -0.22
C GLU A 26 14.53 4.11 0.18
N VAL A 27 14.20 3.82 1.43
CA VAL A 27 12.85 3.92 1.97
C VAL A 27 12.55 5.36 2.42
N THR A 28 12.13 6.18 1.47
CA THR A 28 11.67 7.55 1.72
C THR A 28 10.14 7.62 1.73
N PRO A 29 9.52 8.63 2.37
CA PRO A 29 8.06 8.80 2.35
C PRO A 29 7.49 8.88 0.94
N GLU A 30 8.23 9.47 0.00
CA GLU A 30 7.83 9.66 -1.39
C GLU A 30 8.10 8.42 -2.27
N SER A 31 8.91 7.47 -1.78
CA SER A 31 9.24 6.26 -2.52
C SER A 31 7.98 5.43 -2.76
N THR A 32 7.82 4.97 -3.99
CA THR A 32 6.74 4.08 -4.40
C THR A 32 7.10 2.64 -4.07
N MET A 33 6.13 1.91 -3.54
CA MET A 33 6.31 0.53 -3.07
C MET A 33 6.80 -0.38 -4.19
N VAL A 34 6.20 -0.30 -5.37
CA VAL A 34 6.57 -1.16 -6.51
C VAL A 34 7.59 -0.48 -7.43
N GLY A 35 7.43 0.82 -7.70
CA GLY A 35 8.26 1.53 -8.67
C GLY A 35 9.69 1.79 -8.19
N ASP A 36 9.84 2.25 -6.95
CA ASP A 36 11.14 2.59 -6.36
C ASP A 36 11.69 1.46 -5.51
N LEU A 37 10.86 0.85 -4.65
CA LEU A 37 11.31 -0.22 -3.74
C LEU A 37 11.21 -1.63 -4.34
N GLY A 38 10.63 -1.77 -5.53
CA GLY A 38 10.57 -3.05 -6.25
C GLY A 38 9.65 -4.10 -5.61
N ALA A 39 8.72 -3.71 -4.74
CA ALA A 39 7.82 -4.66 -4.08
C ALA A 39 6.93 -5.41 -5.08
N GLU A 40 6.87 -6.72 -4.94
CA GLU A 40 5.96 -7.58 -5.68
C GLU A 40 4.74 -7.97 -4.83
N SER A 41 3.75 -8.60 -5.46
CA SER A 41 2.53 -9.04 -4.78
C SER A 41 2.81 -9.92 -3.56
N ILE A 42 3.87 -10.74 -3.61
CA ILE A 42 4.31 -11.61 -2.51
C ILE A 42 4.87 -10.79 -1.35
N ASP A 43 5.65 -9.75 -1.63
CA ASP A 43 6.27 -8.92 -0.59
C ASP A 43 5.23 -8.21 0.27
N PHE A 44 4.08 -7.82 -0.32
CA PHE A 44 2.97 -7.26 0.44
C PHE A 44 2.46 -8.20 1.54
N LEU A 45 2.57 -9.53 1.38
CA LEU A 45 2.21 -10.48 2.45
C LEU A 45 3.16 -10.33 3.66
N ASP A 46 4.46 -10.24 3.40
CA ASP A 46 5.47 -10.10 4.44
C ASP A 46 5.43 -8.72 5.08
N ILE A 47 5.20 -7.65 4.29
CA ILE A 47 5.00 -6.29 4.79
C ILE A 47 3.80 -6.25 5.74
N VAL A 48 2.63 -6.76 5.32
CA VAL A 48 1.43 -6.85 6.17
C VAL A 48 1.75 -7.56 7.47
N PHE A 49 2.30 -8.77 7.39
CA PHE A 49 2.61 -9.58 8.57
C PHE A 49 3.56 -8.85 9.55
N ARG A 50 4.57 -8.16 9.03
CA ARG A 50 5.53 -7.39 9.85
C ARG A 50 4.87 -6.17 10.50
N LEU A 51 4.04 -5.44 9.77
CA LEU A 51 3.29 -4.29 10.30
C LEU A 51 2.30 -4.72 11.38
N GLU A 52 1.51 -5.76 11.12
CA GLU A 52 0.59 -6.35 12.12
C GLU A 52 1.32 -6.70 13.41
N LYS A 53 2.48 -7.35 13.30
CA LYS A 53 3.32 -7.70 14.46
C LYS A 53 3.94 -6.49 15.16
N ALA A 54 4.39 -5.48 14.40
CA ALA A 54 5.06 -4.29 14.93
C ALA A 54 4.12 -3.32 15.66
N PHE A 55 2.86 -3.28 15.24
CA PHE A 55 1.84 -2.37 15.74
C PHE A 55 0.72 -3.06 16.53
N GLY A 56 0.61 -4.40 16.45
CA GLY A 56 -0.45 -5.16 17.10
C GLY A 56 -1.83 -4.93 16.48
N ILE A 57 -1.88 -4.68 15.18
CA ILE A 57 -3.10 -4.40 14.41
C ILE A 57 -3.39 -5.54 13.43
N GLU A 58 -4.62 -5.62 12.93
CA GLU A 58 -4.99 -6.49 11.80
C GLU A 58 -5.13 -5.65 10.53
N ILE A 59 -4.40 -6.05 9.48
CA ILE A 59 -4.35 -5.39 8.18
C ILE A 59 -4.80 -6.40 7.12
N PRO A 60 -6.01 -6.27 6.57
CA PRO A 60 -6.41 -7.09 5.45
C PRO A 60 -5.53 -6.78 4.24
N ARG A 61 -4.91 -7.81 3.65
CA ARG A 61 -4.09 -7.63 2.43
C ARG A 61 -4.84 -6.89 1.33
N ALA A 62 -6.14 -7.17 1.17
CA ALA A 62 -6.98 -6.52 0.17
C ALA A 62 -7.17 -5.00 0.39
N GLU A 63 -6.85 -4.47 1.58
CA GLU A 63 -6.80 -3.02 1.82
C GLU A 63 -5.49 -2.40 1.35
N LEU A 64 -4.37 -3.13 1.28
CA LEU A 64 -3.10 -2.61 0.77
C LEU A 64 -2.89 -2.94 -0.72
N PHE A 65 -3.23 -4.16 -1.10
CA PHE A 65 -3.08 -4.70 -2.44
C PHE A 65 -4.33 -5.51 -2.80
N PRO A 66 -5.38 -4.87 -3.34
CA PRO A 66 -6.63 -5.50 -3.76
C PRO A 66 -6.44 -6.31 -5.05
N ASP A 67 -5.65 -7.38 -4.95
CA ASP A 67 -5.33 -8.30 -6.06
C ASP A 67 -6.60 -8.85 -6.73
N ASP A 68 -7.67 -9.08 -5.96
CA ASP A 68 -8.97 -9.50 -6.48
C ASP A 68 -9.58 -8.46 -7.42
N VAL A 69 -9.41 -7.17 -7.14
CA VAL A 69 -9.87 -6.08 -8.02
C VAL A 69 -8.97 -5.95 -9.25
N LEU A 70 -7.66 -6.16 -9.08
CA LEU A 70 -6.66 -6.01 -10.13
C LEU A 70 -6.55 -7.22 -11.08
N THR A 71 -7.14 -8.36 -10.72
CA THR A 71 -7.13 -9.59 -11.53
C THR A 71 -8.52 -10.03 -11.99
N SER A 72 -9.59 -9.50 -11.40
CA SER A 72 -10.96 -9.85 -11.77
C SER A 72 -11.33 -9.29 -13.15
N ALA A 73 -11.91 -10.15 -13.99
CA ALA A 73 -12.47 -9.75 -15.29
C ALA A 73 -13.67 -8.79 -15.17
N GLU A 74 -14.28 -8.67 -13.98
CA GLU A 74 -15.33 -7.69 -13.72
C GLU A 74 -14.77 -6.27 -13.60
N TYR A 75 -13.59 -6.15 -13.01
CA TYR A 75 -12.96 -4.88 -12.66
C TYR A 75 -11.79 -4.53 -13.58
N VAL A 76 -11.31 -5.46 -14.40
CA VAL A 76 -10.20 -5.24 -15.34
C VAL A 76 -10.59 -5.62 -16.76
N GLN A 77 -10.38 -4.69 -17.69
CA GLN A 77 -10.57 -4.87 -19.12
C GLN A 77 -9.35 -4.32 -19.87
N ASP A 78 -8.80 -5.10 -20.80
CA ASP A 78 -7.63 -4.73 -21.61
C ASP A 78 -6.41 -4.30 -20.78
N GLY A 79 -6.21 -4.93 -19.61
CA GLY A 79 -5.10 -4.61 -18.68
C GLY A 79 -5.30 -3.30 -17.92
N LYS A 80 -6.50 -2.71 -17.98
CA LYS A 80 -6.87 -1.49 -17.28
C LYS A 80 -8.02 -1.73 -16.32
N VAL A 81 -7.98 -1.08 -15.17
CA VAL A 81 -9.07 -1.07 -14.20
C VAL A 81 -10.23 -0.27 -14.76
N THR A 82 -11.42 -0.86 -14.73
CA THR A 82 -12.67 -0.24 -15.18
C THR A 82 -13.16 0.77 -14.14
N GLU A 83 -14.16 1.57 -14.50
CA GLU A 83 -14.79 2.52 -13.58
C GLU A 83 -15.33 1.82 -12.31
N ALA A 84 -15.89 0.62 -12.45
CA ALA A 84 -16.35 -0.18 -11.31
C ALA A 84 -15.19 -0.59 -10.39
N GLY A 85 -14.07 -1.01 -10.97
CA GLY A 85 -12.86 -1.35 -10.22
C GLY A 85 -12.28 -0.12 -9.49
N LEU A 86 -12.23 1.03 -10.16
CA LEU A 86 -11.77 2.29 -9.56
C LEU A 86 -12.62 2.70 -8.34
N VAL A 87 -13.94 2.59 -8.44
CA VAL A 87 -14.86 2.88 -7.32
C VAL A 87 -14.61 1.93 -6.15
N GLU A 88 -14.32 0.66 -6.42
CA GLU A 88 -14.02 -0.33 -5.39
C GLU A 88 -12.64 -0.07 -4.73
N LEU A 89 -11.64 0.29 -5.53
CA LEU A 89 -10.31 0.72 -5.04
C LEU A 89 -10.44 1.93 -4.11
N GLU A 90 -11.19 2.97 -4.50
CA GLU A 90 -11.39 4.15 -3.65
C GLU A 90 -12.07 3.85 -2.32
N LYS A 91 -13.01 2.90 -2.31
CA LYS A 91 -13.67 2.48 -1.07
C LYS A 91 -12.74 1.74 -0.13
N ARG A 92 -11.87 0.88 -0.68
CA ARG A 92 -10.94 0.05 0.10
C ARG A 92 -9.70 0.82 0.55
N MET A 93 -9.26 1.78 -0.26
CA MET A 93 -8.04 2.55 -0.06
C MET A 93 -8.31 4.06 0.04
N PRO A 94 -9.13 4.53 1.01
CA PRO A 94 -9.37 5.96 1.19
C PRO A 94 -8.12 6.72 1.64
N PHE A 95 -7.06 6.00 2.01
CA PHE A 95 -5.77 6.54 2.43
C PHE A 95 -4.82 6.82 1.26
N ALA A 96 -5.07 6.23 0.08
CA ALA A 96 -4.19 6.37 -1.09
C ALA A 96 -4.77 7.36 -2.12
N ASP A 97 -3.90 8.16 -2.74
CA ASP A 97 -4.33 9.12 -3.77
C ASP A 97 -4.44 8.47 -5.15
N LEU A 98 -5.66 8.03 -5.47
CA LEU A 98 -6.00 7.42 -6.77
C LEU A 98 -6.15 8.44 -7.92
N SER A 99 -5.95 9.74 -7.68
CA SER A 99 -6.15 10.78 -8.71
C SER A 99 -5.27 10.56 -9.93
N LYS A 100 -3.98 10.26 -9.72
CA LYS A 100 -3.03 9.94 -10.81
C LYS A 100 -3.36 8.63 -11.49
N PHE A 101 -3.81 7.64 -10.71
CA PHE A 101 -4.21 6.34 -11.24
C PHE A 101 -5.43 6.44 -12.15
N LYS A 102 -6.39 7.32 -11.85
CA LYS A 102 -7.55 7.57 -12.72
C LYS A 102 -7.17 8.12 -14.10
N GLU A 103 -6.04 8.82 -14.23
CA GLU A 103 -5.55 9.30 -15.52
C GLU A 103 -4.99 8.17 -16.39
N ASN A 104 -4.34 7.18 -15.77
CA ASN A 104 -3.84 5.99 -16.43
C ASN A 104 -4.12 4.73 -15.58
N PRO A 105 -5.34 4.15 -15.65
CA PRO A 105 -5.75 3.07 -14.77
C PRO A 105 -5.20 1.72 -15.23
N ALA A 106 -3.93 1.66 -15.61
CA ALA A 106 -3.27 0.42 -15.99
C ALA A 106 -2.94 -0.39 -14.74
N VAL A 107 -3.29 -1.68 -14.71
CA VAL A 107 -3.05 -2.54 -13.55
C VAL A 107 -1.57 -2.55 -13.13
N GLN A 108 -0.66 -2.44 -14.10
CA GLN A 108 0.78 -2.39 -13.87
C GLN A 108 1.23 -1.10 -13.16
N GLU A 109 0.52 0.02 -13.38
CA GLU A 109 0.82 1.31 -12.75
C GLU A 109 0.25 1.41 -11.34
N PHE A 110 -0.70 0.55 -10.97
CA PHE A 110 -1.32 0.58 -9.65
C PHE A 110 -0.28 0.41 -8.53
N GLY A 111 0.68 -0.49 -8.72
CA GLY A 111 1.77 -0.69 -7.77
C GLY A 111 2.67 0.55 -7.61
N ASN A 112 2.84 1.32 -8.69
CA ASN A 112 3.68 2.52 -8.70
C ASN A 112 2.99 3.73 -8.05
N MET A 113 1.71 3.61 -7.69
CA MET A 113 0.97 4.68 -7.02
C MET A 113 1.21 4.67 -5.51
N LEU A 114 1.28 3.49 -4.90
CA LEU A 114 1.28 3.37 -3.44
C LEU A 114 2.64 3.80 -2.90
N THR A 115 2.65 4.85 -2.08
CA THR A 115 3.88 5.35 -1.45
C THR A 115 4.07 4.84 -0.03
N VAL A 116 5.29 4.96 0.49
CA VAL A 116 5.58 4.68 1.90
C VAL A 116 4.77 5.61 2.82
N ASP A 117 4.57 6.87 2.45
CA ASP A 117 3.76 7.82 3.21
C ASP A 117 2.28 7.39 3.29
N ASP A 118 1.70 6.90 2.18
CA ASP A 118 0.33 6.36 2.17
C ASP A 118 0.18 5.17 3.13
N LEU A 119 1.18 4.27 3.15
CA LEU A 119 1.21 3.15 4.08
C LEU A 119 1.32 3.62 5.53
N CYS A 120 2.13 4.66 5.80
CA CYS A 120 2.24 5.26 7.13
C CYS A 120 0.90 5.87 7.58
N ARG A 121 0.23 6.63 6.71
CA ARG A 121 -1.11 7.19 6.98
C ARG A 121 -2.13 6.11 7.28
N TYR A 122 -2.11 5.03 6.51
CA TYR A 122 -2.96 3.86 6.73
C TYR A 122 -2.72 3.26 8.13
N VAL A 123 -1.47 2.99 8.49
CA VAL A 123 -1.12 2.42 9.81
C VAL A 123 -1.51 3.38 10.93
N VAL A 124 -1.24 4.69 10.80
CA VAL A 124 -1.68 5.72 11.75
C VAL A 124 -3.19 5.67 11.93
N SER A 125 -3.96 5.54 10.84
CA SER A 125 -5.42 5.45 10.90
C SER A 125 -5.91 4.21 11.67
N LYS A 126 -5.24 3.08 11.51
CA LYS A 126 -5.60 1.82 12.20
C LYS A 126 -5.22 1.83 13.68
N VAL A 127 -4.02 2.32 13.99
CA VAL A 127 -3.53 2.41 15.37
C VAL A 127 -4.29 3.50 16.15
N GLY A 128 -4.65 4.62 15.50
CA GLY A 128 -5.45 5.68 16.11
C GLY A 128 -6.94 5.34 16.25
N ALA A 129 -7.44 4.37 15.48
CA ALA A 129 -8.82 3.86 15.58
C ALA A 129 -8.99 2.74 16.62
N SER A 130 -7.89 2.25 17.23
CA SER A 130 -7.86 1.13 18.18
C SER A 130 -7.81 1.58 19.65
#